data_AF-A0A5C8JAP3-F1
#
_entry.id   AF-A0A5C8JAP3-F1
#
_cell.length_a   1.000
_cell.length_b   1.000
_cell.length_c   1.000
_cell.angle_alpha   90.00
_cell.angle_beta   90.00
_cell.angle_gamma   90.00
#
_symmetry.space_group_name_H-M   'P 1'
#
loop_
_entity.id
_entity.type
_entity.pdbx_description
1 polymer ?
#
loop_
_entity_poly.entity_id
_entity_poly.type
_entity_poly.pdbx_seq_one_letter_code
_entity_poly.pdbx_strand_id
1 'polypeptide(L)'
;MVLTLPYEEGPAGLRPLKRIVAGLVIVYCALRVNDFDLLLNPLGWAMCATPLLLLRRSAGDPFDLARTSVLAMVCLSAVAVFAGWVGPSLGSTPSPVVELIGVAEGVGGLVAVWLITDAVIRRIRSYGIASGVAVLDVLRWVVVGLGALGTPAGLGYTALGPVVAVGWFACLAALLVMLYRSAKLPYAASVRKLGA
;
A
#
# COMPACT_ATOMS: atom_id res chain seq x y z
N MET A 1 11.94 5.66 42.64
CA MET A 1 12.06 4.23 42.23
C MET A 1 10.80 3.91 41.43
N VAL A 2 10.87 4.07 40.10
CA VAL A 2 9.71 3.86 39.22
C VAL A 2 9.77 2.43 38.72
N LEU A 3 8.78 1.63 39.08
CA LEU A 3 8.60 0.25 38.65
C LEU A 3 8.49 0.21 37.12
N THR A 4 9.56 -0.22 36.45
CA THR A 4 9.52 -0.74 35.08
C THR A 4 8.80 -2.08 35.13
N LEU A 5 7.48 -2.08 34.98
CA LEU A 5 6.75 -3.33 34.76
C LEU A 5 7.16 -3.91 33.41
N PRO A 6 7.49 -5.21 33.33
CA PRO A 6 7.74 -5.88 32.06
C PRO A 6 6.44 -5.86 31.24
N TYR A 7 6.59 -5.43 29.99
CA TYR A 7 5.54 -5.38 28.99
C TYR A 7 4.96 -6.79 28.78
N GLU A 8 3.75 -7.05 29.31
CA GLU A 8 2.99 -8.24 28.95
C GLU A 8 2.51 -8.13 27.50
N GLU A 9 2.95 -9.09 26.70
CA GLU A 9 2.46 -9.34 25.35
C GLU A 9 0.99 -9.76 25.41
N GLY A 10 0.07 -8.79 25.31
CA GLY A 10 -1.32 -9.09 24.97
C GLY A 10 -1.40 -9.84 23.64
N PRO A 11 -2.33 -10.80 23.47
CA PRO A 11 -2.30 -11.73 22.34
C PRO A 11 -2.48 -10.96 21.02
N ALA A 12 -1.53 -11.16 20.10
CA ALA A 12 -1.54 -10.69 18.70
C ALA A 12 -1.42 -9.17 18.43
N GLY A 13 -0.54 -8.47 19.16
CA GLY A 13 -0.11 -7.08 18.91
C GLY A 13 0.67 -6.88 17.60
N LEU A 14 0.04 -7.06 16.44
CA LEU A 14 0.68 -6.78 15.15
C LEU A 14 0.90 -5.26 15.01
N ARG A 15 2.16 -4.85 14.95
CA ARG A 15 2.55 -3.44 14.77
C ARG A 15 1.83 -2.86 13.55
N PRO A 16 1.20 -1.66 13.62
CA PRO A 16 0.37 -1.09 12.56
C PRO A 16 1.00 -1.15 11.17
N LEU A 17 2.30 -0.86 11.07
CA LEU A 17 3.03 -0.89 9.80
C LEU A 17 3.18 -2.30 9.21
N LYS A 18 3.26 -3.35 10.05
CA LYS A 18 3.23 -4.74 9.57
C LYS A 18 1.87 -5.10 8.96
N ARG A 19 0.77 -4.56 9.49
CA ARG A 19 -0.57 -4.74 8.92
C ARG A 19 -0.69 -4.05 7.56
N ILE A 20 -0.15 -2.83 7.44
CA ILE A 20 -0.07 -2.11 6.15
C ILE A 20 0.71 -2.95 5.13
N VAL A 21 1.90 -3.42 5.49
CA VAL A 21 2.71 -4.25 4.58
C VAL A 21 1.98 -5.52 4.18
N ALA A 22 1.33 -6.21 5.12
CA ALA A 22 0.52 -7.39 4.81
C ALA A 22 -0.63 -7.07 3.84
N GLY A 23 -1.32 -5.96 4.03
CA GLY A 23 -2.35 -5.48 3.10
C GLY A 23 -1.80 -5.20 1.70
N LEU A 24 -0.64 -4.54 1.60
CA LEU A 24 0.01 -4.28 0.31
C LEU A 24 0.49 -5.59 -0.36
N VAL A 25 0.99 -6.55 0.41
CA VAL A 25 1.30 -7.89 -0.12
C VAL A 25 0.04 -8.57 -0.66
N ILE A 26 -1.11 -8.41 -0.01
CA ILE A 26 -2.38 -8.94 -0.54
C ILE A 26 -2.75 -8.23 -1.85
N VAL A 27 -2.66 -6.90 -1.92
CA VAL A 27 -2.98 -6.14 -3.15
C VAL A 27 -2.08 -6.52 -4.33
N TYR A 28 -0.77 -6.72 -4.10
CA TYR A 28 0.20 -6.88 -5.18
C TYR A 28 0.73 -8.30 -5.38
N CYS A 29 0.65 -9.16 -4.37
CA CYS A 29 1.13 -10.54 -4.40
C CYS A 29 0.02 -11.58 -4.21
N ALA A 30 -1.25 -11.20 -4.00
CA ALA A 30 -2.34 -12.13 -4.31
C ALA A 30 -2.15 -12.53 -5.78
N LEU A 31 -1.72 -13.77 -5.94
CA LEU A 31 -1.13 -14.34 -7.13
C LEU A 31 -2.15 -14.22 -8.26
N ARG A 32 -1.91 -13.34 -9.25
CA ARG A 32 -2.59 -13.16 -10.55
C ARG A 32 -2.83 -14.48 -11.31
N VAL A 33 -3.57 -15.38 -10.69
CA VAL A 33 -3.80 -16.77 -11.09
C VAL A 33 -5.31 -16.91 -11.07
N ASN A 34 -5.92 -16.57 -12.21
CA ASN A 34 -7.33 -16.75 -12.58
C ASN A 34 -8.37 -15.76 -12.02
N ASP A 35 -8.24 -14.44 -12.25
CA ASP A 35 -9.29 -13.40 -12.09
C ASP A 35 -10.02 -13.32 -10.72
N PHE A 36 -9.75 -14.25 -9.79
CA PHE A 36 -10.21 -14.34 -8.42
C PHE A 36 -9.51 -13.29 -7.54
N ASP A 37 -8.39 -12.76 -8.03
CA ASP A 37 -7.54 -11.78 -7.33
C ASP A 37 -8.19 -10.41 -7.16
N LEU A 38 -9.13 -10.03 -8.04
CA LEU A 38 -9.87 -8.78 -7.89
C LEU A 38 -10.62 -8.71 -6.55
N LEU A 39 -11.09 -9.86 -6.02
CA LEU A 39 -11.82 -9.92 -4.75
C LEU A 39 -10.93 -9.62 -3.55
N LEU A 40 -9.63 -9.85 -3.66
CA LEU A 40 -8.66 -9.64 -2.58
C LEU A 40 -8.13 -8.20 -2.55
N ASN A 41 -8.17 -7.47 -3.66
CA ASN A 41 -7.79 -6.06 -3.72
C ASN A 41 -8.53 -5.17 -2.71
N PRO A 42 -9.87 -5.14 -2.64
CA PRO A 42 -10.57 -4.30 -1.67
C PRO A 42 -10.26 -4.70 -0.23
N LEU A 43 -10.05 -6.00 0.03
CA LEU A 43 -9.65 -6.49 1.35
C LEU A 43 -8.22 -6.04 1.71
N GLY A 44 -7.27 -6.15 0.79
CA GLY A 44 -5.89 -5.72 0.99
C GLY A 44 -5.80 -4.21 1.26
N TRP A 45 -6.56 -3.39 0.52
CA TRP A 45 -6.68 -1.96 0.79
C TRP A 45 -7.37 -1.68 2.13
N ALA A 46 -8.42 -2.40 2.50
CA ALA A 46 -9.07 -2.25 3.79
C ALA A 46 -8.11 -2.56 4.96
N MET A 47 -7.28 -3.60 4.80
CA MET A 47 -6.22 -3.95 5.76
C MET A 47 -5.12 -2.88 5.87
N CYS A 48 -4.91 -2.08 4.82
CA CYS A 48 -4.05 -0.90 4.88
C CYS A 48 -4.74 0.28 5.59
N ALA A 49 -6.04 0.48 5.39
CA ALA A 49 -6.78 1.62 5.94
C ALA A 49 -6.91 1.58 7.48
N THR A 50 -7.14 0.41 8.06
CA THR A 50 -7.34 0.25 9.50
C THR A 50 -6.14 0.70 10.34
N PRO A 51 -4.91 0.24 10.09
CA PRO A 51 -3.73 0.66 10.85
C PRO A 51 -3.32 2.12 10.59
N LEU A 52 -3.66 2.72 9.44
CA LEU A 52 -3.40 4.15 9.19
C LEU A 52 -4.17 5.04 10.16
N LEU A 53 -5.38 4.64 10.57
CA LEU A 53 -6.15 5.34 11.60
C LEU A 53 -5.43 5.32 12.96
N LEU A 54 -4.83 4.19 13.32
CA LEU A 54 -4.09 4.04 14.58
C LEU A 54 -2.78 4.85 14.59
N LEU A 55 -2.22 5.09 13.41
CA LEU A 55 -1.00 5.87 13.27
C LEU A 55 -1.26 7.38 13.34
N ARG A 56 -2.49 7.86 13.16
CA ARG A 56 -2.80 9.30 13.21
C ARG A 56 -2.56 9.89 14.60
N ARG A 57 -1.87 11.04 14.66
CA ARG A 57 -1.68 11.80 15.91
C ARG A 57 -2.57 13.04 16.03
N SER A 58 -2.86 13.71 14.93
CA SER A 58 -3.64 14.96 14.89
C SER A 58 -4.39 15.09 13.58
N ALA A 59 -5.34 16.03 13.51
CA ALA A 59 -6.00 16.39 12.25
C ALA A 59 -4.96 16.97 11.27
N GLY A 60 -5.01 16.54 10.01
CA GLY A 60 -4.08 17.01 8.97
C GLY A 60 -2.72 16.28 8.97
N ASP A 61 -2.60 15.20 9.74
CA ASP A 61 -1.42 14.31 9.69
C ASP A 61 -1.32 13.70 8.27
N PRO A 62 -0.14 13.60 7.65
CA PRO A 62 0.06 12.88 6.38
C PRO A 62 -0.59 11.49 6.32
N PHE A 63 -0.77 10.82 7.46
CA PHE A 63 -1.51 9.56 7.55
C PHE A 63 -3.01 9.68 7.24
N ASP A 64 -3.64 10.86 7.41
CA ASP A 64 -5.03 11.12 6.99
C ASP A 64 -5.16 11.09 5.47
N LEU A 65 -4.25 11.75 4.75
CA LEU A 65 -4.22 11.75 3.28
C LEU A 65 -3.94 10.35 2.73
N ALA A 66 -3.00 9.63 3.34
CA ALA A 66 -2.77 8.23 3.00
C ALA A 66 -4.03 7.40 3.23
N ARG A 67 -4.71 7.57 4.37
CA ARG A 67 -5.95 6.82 4.67
C ARG A 67 -7.08 7.14 3.69
N THR A 68 -7.31 8.40 3.36
CA THR A 68 -8.38 8.77 2.41
C THR A 68 -8.12 8.18 1.03
N SER A 69 -6.87 8.21 0.55
CA SER A 69 -6.50 7.57 -0.72
C SER A 69 -6.72 6.05 -0.70
N VAL A 70 -6.35 5.37 0.40
CA VAL A 70 -6.57 3.93 0.55
C VAL A 70 -8.06 3.59 0.60
N LEU A 71 -8.88 4.40 1.28
CA LEU A 71 -10.33 4.21 1.29
C LEU A 71 -10.95 4.40 -0.10
N ALA A 72 -10.48 5.39 -0.87
CA ALA A 72 -10.87 5.54 -2.26
C ALA A 72 -10.51 4.30 -3.09
N MET A 73 -9.34 3.70 -2.84
CA MET A 73 -8.94 2.44 -3.47
C MET A 73 -9.81 1.24 -3.07
N VAL A 74 -10.26 1.16 -1.81
CA VAL A 74 -11.25 0.13 -1.40
C VAL A 74 -12.50 0.24 -2.27
N CYS A 75 -13.04 1.45 -2.42
CA CYS A 75 -14.23 1.69 -3.25
C CYS A 75 -13.97 1.37 -4.72
N LEU A 76 -12.84 1.83 -5.26
CA LEU A 76 -12.48 1.63 -6.67
C LEU A 76 -12.28 0.14 -6.98
N SER A 77 -11.56 -0.60 -6.14
CA SER A 77 -11.37 -2.04 -6.33
C SER A 77 -12.69 -2.81 -6.15
N ALA A 78 -13.61 -2.37 -5.26
CA ALA A 78 -14.94 -2.97 -5.18
C ALA A 78 -15.78 -2.73 -6.45
N VAL A 79 -15.68 -1.54 -7.06
CA VAL A 79 -16.30 -1.25 -8.36
C VAL A 79 -15.67 -2.11 -9.47
N ALA A 80 -14.35 -2.29 -9.46
CA ALA A 80 -13.65 -3.13 -10.42
C ALA A 80 -14.09 -4.60 -10.34
N VAL A 81 -14.24 -5.14 -9.13
CA VAL A 81 -14.81 -6.47 -8.89
C VAL A 81 -16.20 -6.58 -9.51
N PHE A 82 -17.07 -5.61 -9.23
CA PHE A 82 -18.45 -5.62 -9.73
C PHE A 82 -18.50 -5.53 -11.27
N ALA A 83 -17.68 -4.67 -11.86
CA ALA A 83 -17.56 -4.54 -13.32
C ALA A 83 -17.04 -5.84 -13.97
N GLY A 84 -16.09 -6.53 -13.33
CA GLY A 84 -15.58 -7.83 -13.79
C GLY A 84 -16.62 -8.95 -13.74
N TRP A 85 -17.59 -8.88 -12.83
CA TRP A 85 -18.69 -9.86 -12.74
C TRP A 85 -19.75 -9.64 -13.82
N VAL A 86 -19.97 -8.38 -14.24
CA VAL A 86 -20.98 -8.00 -15.23
C VAL A 86 -20.41 -8.00 -16.66
N GLY A 87 -19.10 -7.87 -16.83
CA GLY A 87 -18.43 -7.84 -18.14
C GLY A 87 -18.61 -9.09 -19.04
N PRO A 88 -18.55 -10.33 -18.53
CA PRO A 88 -18.61 -11.54 -19.36
C PRO A 88 -19.95 -11.75 -20.09
N SER A 89 -21.02 -11.09 -19.65
CA SER A 89 -22.35 -11.20 -20.26
C SER A 89 -22.60 -10.21 -21.41
N LEU A 90 -21.65 -9.31 -21.71
CA LEU A 90 -21.81 -8.20 -22.67
C LEU A 90 -20.91 -8.26 -23.92
N GLY A 91 -20.17 -9.36 -24.14
CA GLY A 91 -19.39 -9.59 -25.36
C GLY A 91 -17.87 -9.53 -25.14
N SER A 92 -17.12 -10.06 -26.11
CA SER A 92 -15.68 -10.39 -26.02
C SER A 92 -14.71 -9.20 -26.09
N THR A 93 -15.21 -7.97 -26.15
CA THR A 93 -14.37 -6.76 -26.16
C THR A 93 -14.50 -6.01 -24.84
N PRO A 94 -13.40 -5.72 -24.12
CA PRO A 94 -13.48 -4.93 -22.89
C PRO A 94 -14.13 -3.59 -23.21
N SER A 95 -15.16 -3.23 -22.44
CA SER A 95 -15.79 -1.94 -22.61
C SER A 95 -14.78 -0.83 -22.21
N PRO A 96 -14.83 0.36 -22.83
CA PRO A 96 -13.94 1.47 -22.47
C PRO A 96 -14.02 1.85 -20.98
N VAL A 97 -15.15 1.52 -20.32
CA VAL A 97 -15.33 1.69 -18.88
C VAL A 97 -14.44 0.74 -18.07
N VAL A 98 -14.32 -0.52 -18.49
CA VAL A 98 -13.46 -1.52 -17.82
C VAL A 98 -11.98 -1.15 -17.97
N GLU A 99 -11.58 -0.66 -19.15
CA GLU A 99 -10.22 -0.16 -19.37
C GLU A 99 -9.89 1.05 -18.48
N LEU A 100 -10.82 2.02 -18.40
CA LEU A 100 -10.66 3.20 -17.54
C LEU A 100 -10.53 2.81 -16.06
N ILE A 101 -11.33 1.84 -15.59
CA ILE A 101 -11.25 1.33 -14.22
C ILE A 101 -9.87 0.70 -13.97
N GLY A 102 -9.36 -0.10 -14.90
CA GLY A 102 -8.02 -0.70 -14.78
C GLY A 102 -6.90 0.34 -14.71
N VAL A 103 -6.97 1.39 -15.53
CA VAL A 103 -6.00 2.52 -15.47
C VAL A 103 -6.13 3.26 -14.15
N ALA A 104 -7.35 3.56 -13.71
CA ALA A 104 -7.61 4.24 -12.44
C ALA A 104 -7.10 3.41 -11.25
N GLU A 105 -7.26 2.09 -11.28
CA GLU A 105 -6.77 1.20 -10.23
C GLU A 105 -5.23 1.17 -10.19
N GLY A 106 -4.58 1.12 -11.35
CA GLY A 106 -3.13 1.19 -11.45
C GLY A 106 -2.56 2.51 -10.91
N VAL A 107 -3.06 3.65 -11.41
CA VAL A 107 -2.59 4.98 -11.01
C VAL A 107 -2.95 5.25 -9.54
N GLY A 108 -4.18 4.95 -9.14
CA GLY A 108 -4.65 5.14 -7.77
C GLY A 108 -3.86 4.29 -6.77
N GLY A 109 -3.52 3.05 -7.12
CA GLY A 109 -2.67 2.19 -6.30
C GLY A 109 -1.28 2.77 -6.09
N LEU A 110 -0.64 3.29 -7.15
CA LEU A 110 0.66 3.95 -7.05
C LEU A 110 0.59 5.20 -6.16
N VAL A 111 -0.46 6.01 -6.29
CA VAL A 111 -0.69 7.19 -5.43
C VAL A 111 -0.89 6.77 -3.97
N ALA A 112 -1.65 5.72 -3.69
CA ALA A 112 -1.86 5.23 -2.34
C ALA A 112 -0.54 4.75 -1.70
N VAL A 113 0.24 3.93 -2.42
CA VAL A 113 1.58 3.48 -1.97
C VAL A 113 2.51 4.66 -1.73
N TRP A 114 2.48 5.66 -2.61
CA TRP A 114 3.27 6.89 -2.47
C TRP A 114 2.92 7.62 -1.18
N LEU A 115 1.64 7.87 -0.93
CA LEU A 115 1.17 8.62 0.25
C LEU A 115 1.43 7.88 1.55
N ILE A 116 1.23 6.55 1.58
CA ILE A 116 1.59 5.70 2.73
C ILE A 116 3.10 5.85 3.03
N THR A 117 3.93 5.71 2.00
CA THR A 117 5.39 5.76 2.16
C THR A 117 5.86 7.16 2.55
N ASP A 118 5.26 8.23 2.01
CA ASP A 118 5.54 9.62 2.38
C ASP A 118 5.24 9.86 3.87
N ALA A 119 4.07 9.43 4.34
CA ALA A 119 3.67 9.58 5.73
C ALA A 119 4.63 8.84 6.67
N VAL A 120 5.06 7.63 6.29
CA VAL A 120 6.06 6.87 7.02
C VAL A 120 7.40 7.61 7.03
N ILE A 121 7.93 8.03 5.88
CA ILE A 121 9.19 8.77 5.75
C ILE A 121 9.19 10.03 6.63
N ARG A 122 8.15 10.86 6.56
CA ARG A 122 8.03 12.07 7.38
C ARG A 122 8.09 11.75 8.87
N ARG A 123 7.40 10.69 9.29
CA ARG A 123 7.47 10.20 10.67
C ARG A 123 8.88 9.74 11.03
N ILE A 124 9.56 8.95 10.20
CA ILE A 124 10.94 8.52 10.47
C ILE A 124 11.89 9.74 10.59
N ARG A 125 11.75 10.73 9.69
CA ARG A 125 12.55 11.97 9.70
C ARG A 125 12.39 12.75 11.00
N SER A 126 11.17 12.84 11.56
CA SER A 126 10.96 13.51 12.84
C SER A 126 11.70 12.86 14.03
N TYR A 127 12.18 11.62 13.88
CA TYR A 127 13.00 10.91 14.87
C TYR A 127 14.51 10.97 14.58
N GLY A 128 14.94 11.71 13.55
CA GLY A 128 16.36 11.94 13.26
C GLY A 128 17.11 10.77 12.59
N ILE A 129 16.39 9.74 12.09
CA ILE A 129 17.02 8.58 11.44
C ILE A 129 17.18 8.86 9.93
N ALA A 130 18.34 9.37 9.52
CA ALA A 130 18.56 9.83 8.14
C ALA A 130 18.82 8.69 7.13
N SER A 131 19.56 7.65 7.50
CA SER A 131 20.02 6.61 6.57
C SER A 131 18.88 5.73 6.01
N GLY A 132 17.97 5.27 6.88
CA GLY A 132 16.81 4.46 6.46
C GLY A 132 15.79 5.24 5.62
N VAL A 133 15.74 6.56 5.81
CA VAL A 133 14.83 7.44 5.05
C VAL A 133 15.28 7.61 3.62
N ALA A 134 16.59 7.80 3.37
CA ALA A 134 17.10 7.98 2.02
C ALA A 134 16.77 6.77 1.14
N VAL A 135 16.92 5.55 1.67
CA VAL A 135 16.61 4.32 0.93
C VAL A 135 15.11 4.19 0.66
N LEU A 136 14.25 4.50 1.63
CA LEU A 136 12.79 4.51 1.42
C LEU A 136 12.37 5.56 0.38
N ASP A 137 13.00 6.73 0.39
CA ASP A 137 12.69 7.81 -0.55
C ASP A 137 13.09 7.43 -1.98
N VAL A 138 14.29 6.86 -2.17
CA VAL A 138 14.74 6.32 -3.47
C VAL A 138 13.83 5.20 -3.93
N LEU A 139 13.53 4.20 -3.08
CA LEU A 139 12.64 3.09 -3.46
C LEU A 139 11.24 3.59 -3.83
N ARG A 140 10.70 4.56 -3.10
CA ARG A 140 9.42 5.19 -3.41
C ARG A 140 9.41 5.79 -4.82
N TRP A 141 10.44 6.58 -5.16
CA TRP A 141 10.59 7.17 -6.50
C TRP A 141 10.77 6.12 -7.59
N VAL A 142 11.58 5.10 -7.35
CA VAL A 142 11.81 4.02 -8.32
C VAL A 142 10.54 3.21 -8.57
N VAL A 143 9.78 2.87 -7.53
CA VAL A 143 8.50 2.14 -7.65
C VAL A 143 7.48 2.94 -8.45
N VAL A 144 7.35 4.24 -8.20
CA VAL A 144 6.44 5.10 -8.98
C VAL A 144 6.94 5.31 -10.40
N GLY A 145 8.23 5.55 -10.61
CA GLY A 145 8.82 5.73 -11.93
C GLY A 145 8.65 4.47 -12.80
N LEU A 146 9.02 3.30 -12.28
CA LEU A 146 8.82 2.03 -12.99
C LEU A 146 7.34 1.69 -13.15
N GLY A 147 6.48 2.03 -12.17
CA GLY A 147 5.04 1.81 -12.27
C GLY A 147 4.38 2.66 -13.37
N ALA A 148 4.78 3.93 -13.49
CA ALA A 148 4.33 4.83 -14.54
C ALA A 148 4.90 4.47 -15.93
N LEU A 149 6.06 3.83 -15.97
CA LEU A 149 6.61 3.25 -17.21
C LEU A 149 5.93 1.92 -17.58
N GLY A 150 5.36 1.22 -16.60
CA GLY A 150 4.61 -0.03 -16.79
C GLY A 150 3.17 0.17 -17.25
N THR A 151 2.51 1.29 -16.91
CA THR A 151 1.16 1.61 -17.38
C THR A 151 1.00 1.67 -18.92
N PRO A 152 1.96 2.18 -19.72
CA PRO A 152 1.89 2.09 -21.17
C PRO A 152 2.27 0.71 -21.75
N ALA A 153 2.87 -0.21 -20.97
CA ALA A 153 3.20 -1.55 -21.45
C ALA A 153 1.96 -2.44 -21.64
N GLY A 154 0.84 -2.12 -20.98
CA GLY A 154 -0.48 -2.72 -21.24
C GLY A 154 -1.11 -2.35 -22.58
N LEU A 155 -0.53 -1.38 -23.30
CA LEU A 155 -1.02 -0.85 -24.58
C LEU A 155 -0.24 -1.37 -25.81
N GLY A 156 0.56 -2.45 -25.67
CA GLY A 156 1.15 -3.16 -26.81
C GLY A 156 2.66 -2.98 -27.04
N TYR A 157 3.40 -2.33 -26.14
CA TYR A 157 4.87 -2.27 -26.19
C TYR A 157 5.49 -3.50 -25.49
N THR A 158 5.48 -4.64 -26.18
CA THR A 158 5.84 -5.96 -25.64
C THR A 158 7.33 -6.17 -25.35
N ALA A 159 8.23 -5.38 -25.95
CA ALA A 159 9.68 -5.61 -25.88
C ALA A 159 10.32 -5.23 -24.52
N LEU A 160 9.74 -4.27 -23.79
CA LEU A 160 10.23 -3.83 -22.46
C LEU A 160 9.35 -4.35 -21.30
N GLY A 161 8.15 -4.84 -21.61
CA GLY A 161 7.13 -5.21 -20.62
C GLY A 161 7.62 -6.17 -19.53
N PRO A 162 8.26 -7.31 -19.85
CA PRO A 162 8.66 -8.29 -18.84
C PRO A 162 9.78 -7.78 -17.92
N VAL A 163 10.79 -7.11 -18.49
CA VAL A 163 11.95 -6.61 -17.72
C VAL A 163 11.51 -5.47 -16.80
N VAL A 164 10.70 -4.54 -17.29
CA VAL A 164 10.15 -3.43 -16.49
C VAL A 164 9.22 -3.96 -15.39
N ALA A 165 8.39 -4.97 -15.69
CA ALA A 165 7.52 -5.58 -14.70
C ALA A 165 8.30 -6.30 -13.59
N VAL A 166 9.33 -7.09 -13.94
CA VAL A 166 10.20 -7.77 -12.95
C VAL A 166 10.94 -6.75 -12.10
N GLY A 167 11.52 -5.71 -12.71
CA GLY A 167 12.19 -4.64 -11.99
C GLY A 167 11.26 -3.90 -11.05
N TRP A 168 10.07 -3.54 -11.52
CA TRP A 168 9.03 -2.89 -10.71
C TRP A 168 8.63 -3.75 -9.52
N PHE A 169 8.36 -5.04 -9.73
CA PHE A 169 7.98 -5.97 -8.67
C PHE A 169 9.11 -6.17 -7.65
N ALA A 170 10.36 -6.28 -8.09
CA ALA A 170 11.51 -6.37 -7.21
C ALA A 170 11.67 -5.11 -6.35
N CYS A 171 11.51 -3.91 -6.94
CA CYS A 171 11.55 -2.66 -6.20
C CYS A 171 10.40 -2.51 -5.22
N LEU A 172 9.19 -2.96 -5.59
CA LEU A 172 8.03 -2.99 -4.71
C LEU A 172 8.28 -3.94 -3.53
N ALA A 173 8.77 -5.14 -3.77
CA ALA A 173 9.13 -6.09 -2.72
C ALA A 173 10.20 -5.51 -1.78
N ALA A 174 11.23 -4.87 -2.31
CA ALA A 174 12.25 -4.19 -1.52
C ALA A 174 11.65 -3.06 -0.65
N LEU A 175 10.74 -2.26 -1.22
CA LEU A 175 10.01 -1.23 -0.48
C LEU A 175 9.19 -1.84 0.67
N LEU A 176 8.44 -2.92 0.41
CA LEU A 176 7.63 -3.62 1.42
C LEU A 176 8.50 -4.20 2.54
N VAL A 177 9.64 -4.81 2.21
CA VAL A 177 10.59 -5.33 3.19
C VAL A 177 11.16 -4.19 4.05
N MET A 178 11.49 -3.05 3.45
CA MET A 178 12.00 -1.89 4.20
C MET A 178 10.94 -1.27 5.11
N LEU A 179 9.69 -1.17 4.64
CA LEU A 179 8.54 -0.78 5.48
C LEU A 179 8.31 -1.79 6.62
N TYR A 180 8.46 -3.08 6.35
CA TYR A 180 8.34 -4.11 7.39
C TYR A 180 9.44 -3.98 8.45
N ARG A 181 10.68 -3.73 8.01
CA ARG A 181 11.83 -3.52 8.91
C ARG A 181 11.65 -2.26 9.76
N SER A 182 11.14 -1.17 9.19
CA SER A 182 10.89 0.07 9.93
C SER A 182 9.76 -0.07 10.96
N ALA A 183 8.91 -1.10 10.85
CA ALA A 183 7.96 -1.45 11.91
C ALA A 183 8.65 -1.88 13.21
N LYS A 184 9.97 -2.10 13.22
CA LYS A 184 10.75 -2.34 14.44
C LYS A 184 11.09 -1.10 15.24
N LEU A 185 10.83 0.08 14.70
CA LEU A 185 11.18 1.33 15.35
C LEU A 185 10.14 1.70 16.43
N PRO A 186 10.58 2.25 17.58
CA PRO A 186 9.74 2.44 18.78
C PRO A 186 8.55 3.37 18.56
N TYR A 187 8.57 4.22 17.54
CA TYR A 187 7.47 5.14 17.22
C TYR A 187 6.30 4.50 16.46
N ALA A 188 6.45 3.26 15.96
CA ALA A 188 5.38 2.51 15.31
C ALA A 188 4.45 1.81 16.32
N ALA A 189 4.85 1.75 17.61
CA ALA A 189 3.99 1.36 18.71
C ALA A 189 3.23 2.61 19.19
N SER A 190 1.99 2.80 18.72
CA SER A 190 1.10 3.82 19.26
C SER A 190 0.70 3.43 20.68
N VAL A 191 1.43 3.89 21.70
CA VAL A 191 0.91 3.90 23.07
C VAL A 191 -0.01 5.10 23.18
N ARG A 192 -1.32 4.84 23.12
CA ARG A 192 -2.36 5.75 23.58
C ARG A 192 -2.20 5.90 25.09
N LYS A 193 -1.41 6.86 25.56
CA LYS A 193 -1.60 7.37 26.92
C LYS A 193 -2.88 8.20 26.89
N LEU A 194 -4.02 7.55 27.15
CA LEU A 194 -5.15 8.27 27.73
C LEU A 194 -4.70 8.66 29.14
N GLY A 195 -4.57 9.97 29.39
CA GLY A 195 -4.57 10.52 30.76
C GLY A 195 -5.84 10.04 31.47
N ALA A 196 -5.77 9.65 32.75
CA ALA A 196 -5.52 10.54 33.89
C ALA A 196 -6.53 11.69 33.91
#